data_AF-A0A351C613-F1
#
_entry.id   AF-A0A351C613-F1
#
_cell.length_a   1.000
_cell.length_b   1.000
_cell.length_c   1.000
_cell.angle_alpha   90.00
_cell.angle_beta   90.00
_cell.angle_gamma   90.00
#
_symmetry.space_group_name_H-M   'P 1'
#
loop_
_entity.id
_entity.type
_entity.pdbx_description
1 polymer ?
#
loop_
_entity_poly.entity_id
_entity_poly.type
_entity_poly.pdbx_seq_one_letter_code
_entity_poly.pdbx_strand_id
1 'polypeptide(L)'
;MYSKLRSLLFALDAESAHFIGAGAARFAQRATPFMLNSMFEYAHPSLHQELFGKTFSNPVGLAAGFDKNARMIPFFKKAGCGFVEVGSVSAKKCK
;
A
#
# COMPACT_ATOMS: atom_id res chain seq x y z
N MET A 1 -9.72 -2.52 -16.83
CA MET A 1 -9.99 -1.29 -16.03
C MET A 1 -8.71 -0.53 -15.67
N TYR A 2 -7.73 -1.17 -15.02
CA TYR A 2 -6.45 -0.53 -14.66
C TYR A 2 -5.72 0.13 -15.85
N SER A 3 -5.70 -0.50 -17.02
CA SER A 3 -5.03 0.07 -18.20
C SER A 3 -5.54 1.47 -18.60
N LYS A 4 -6.83 1.75 -18.44
CA LYS A 4 -7.41 3.07 -18.77
C LYS A 4 -7.07 4.11 -17.70
N LEU A 5 -7.17 3.72 -16.42
CA LEU A 5 -6.76 4.58 -15.29
C LEU A 5 -5.27 4.90 -15.34
N ARG A 6 -4.43 3.92 -15.69
CA ARG A 6 -2.99 4.10 -15.87
C ARG A 6 -2.68 5.15 -16.93
N SER A 7 -3.32 5.09 -18.09
CA SER A 7 -3.14 6.08 -19.16
C SER A 7 -3.50 7.49 -18.70
N LEU A 8 -4.56 7.65 -17.90
CA LEU A 8 -4.95 8.95 -17.34
C LEU A 8 -3.94 9.44 -16.28
N LEU A 9 -3.50 8.57 -15.37
CA LEU A 9 -2.53 8.92 -14.34
C LEU A 9 -1.17 9.29 -14.93
N PHE A 10 -0.77 8.66 -16.03
CA PHE A 10 0.50 8.95 -16.70
C PHE A 10 0.48 10.25 -17.51
N ALA A 11 -0.70 10.84 -17.70
CA ALA A 11 -0.83 12.18 -18.27
C ALA A 11 -0.64 13.30 -17.21
N LEU A 12 -0.61 12.95 -15.92
CA LEU A 12 -0.36 13.88 -14.81
C LEU A 12 1.13 13.86 -14.45
N ASP A 13 1.60 14.89 -13.73
CA ASP A 13 2.91 14.79 -13.09
C ASP A 13 2.91 13.67 -12.04
N ALA A 14 4.07 13.03 -11.87
CA ALA A 14 4.19 11.84 -11.05
C ALA A 14 3.81 12.08 -9.58
N GLU A 15 4.05 13.28 -9.06
CA GLU A 15 3.78 13.63 -7.67
C GLU A 15 2.28 13.87 -7.45
N SER A 16 1.60 14.58 -8.36
CA SER A 16 0.13 14.69 -8.35
C SER A 16 -0.55 13.34 -8.50
N ALA A 17 -0.08 12.49 -9.43
CA ALA A 17 -0.61 11.14 -9.58
C ALA A 17 -0.46 10.32 -8.28
N HIS A 18 0.69 10.44 -7.61
CA HIS A 18 0.92 9.83 -6.31
C HIS A 18 -0.02 10.39 -5.24
N PHE A 19 -0.20 11.72 -5.14
CA PHE A 19 -1.10 12.34 -4.17
C PHE A 19 -2.56 11.92 -4.36
N ILE A 20 -3.03 11.87 -5.61
CA ILE A 20 -4.37 11.40 -5.96
C ILE A 20 -4.54 9.94 -5.56
N GLY A 21 -3.60 9.08 -5.94
CA GLY A 21 -3.62 7.66 -5.57
C GLY A 21 -3.62 7.45 -4.05
N ALA A 22 -2.78 8.20 -3.33
CA ALA A 22 -2.72 8.16 -1.87
C ALA A 22 -4.01 8.67 -1.22
N GLY A 23 -4.63 9.71 -1.75
CA GLY A 23 -5.94 10.19 -1.33
C GLY A 23 -7.03 9.13 -1.50
N ALA A 24 -7.07 8.49 -2.68
CA ALA A 24 -8.01 7.42 -2.99
C ALA A 24 -7.82 6.21 -2.06
N ALA A 25 -6.58 5.79 -1.81
CA ALA A 25 -6.27 4.70 -0.87
C ALA A 25 -6.74 5.02 0.56
N ARG A 26 -6.47 6.24 1.04
CA ARG A 26 -6.88 6.73 2.37
C ARG A 26 -8.40 6.82 2.52
N PHE A 27 -9.10 7.14 1.44
CA PHE A 27 -10.56 7.14 1.40
C PHE A 27 -11.11 5.71 1.41
N ALA A 28 -10.62 4.85 0.50
CA ALA A 28 -11.08 3.47 0.36
C ALA A 28 -10.90 2.66 1.66
N GLN A 29 -9.77 2.78 2.35
CA GLN A 29 -9.56 2.06 3.61
C GLN A 29 -10.54 2.46 4.72
N ARG A 30 -11.12 3.67 4.65
CA ARG A 30 -12.11 4.18 5.62
C ARG A 30 -13.53 3.84 5.19
N ALA A 31 -13.85 4.05 3.92
CA ALA A 31 -15.20 3.93 3.40
C ALA A 31 -15.59 2.48 3.06
N THR A 32 -14.67 1.69 2.50
CA THR A 32 -14.97 0.35 1.97
C THR A 32 -13.96 -0.73 2.43
N PRO A 33 -13.67 -0.84 3.75
CA PRO A 33 -12.66 -1.74 4.27
C PRO A 33 -12.87 -3.23 3.97
N PHE A 34 -14.11 -3.70 3.83
CA PHE A 34 -14.44 -5.10 3.55
C PHE A 34 -14.28 -5.45 2.08
N MET A 35 -14.57 -4.48 1.20
CA MET A 35 -14.48 -4.63 -0.24
C MET A 35 -13.02 -4.82 -0.68
N LEU A 36 -12.09 -4.11 -0.02
CA LEU A 36 -10.66 -4.24 -0.29
C LEU A 36 -10.15 -5.66 -0.06
N ASN A 37 -10.51 -6.29 1.06
CA ASN A 37 -10.12 -7.67 1.34
C ASN A 37 -10.68 -8.61 0.28
N SER A 38 -11.99 -8.53 0.01
CA SER A 38 -12.63 -9.42 -0.95
C SER A 38 -12.06 -9.32 -2.37
N MET A 39 -11.47 -8.17 -2.74
CA MET A 39 -10.94 -7.95 -4.08
C MET A 39 -9.46 -8.32 -4.24
N PHE A 40 -8.66 -8.16 -3.18
CA PHE A 40 -7.20 -8.19 -3.28
C PHE A 40 -6.53 -9.20 -2.34
N GLU A 41 -7.25 -9.78 -1.40
CA GLU A 41 -6.69 -10.77 -0.49
C GLU A 41 -6.36 -12.07 -1.24
N TYR A 42 -5.14 -12.54 -1.06
CA TYR A 42 -4.68 -13.83 -1.54
C TYR A 42 -3.83 -14.48 -0.46
N ALA A 43 -4.16 -15.72 -0.10
CA ALA A 43 -3.48 -16.48 0.92
C ALA A 43 -3.20 -17.89 0.41
N HIS A 44 -1.96 -18.35 0.59
CA HIS A 44 -1.57 -19.72 0.31
C HIS A 44 -0.50 -20.15 1.33
N PRO A 45 -0.61 -21.35 1.95
CA PRO A 45 0.33 -21.78 2.98
C PRO A 45 1.80 -21.76 2.54
N SER A 46 2.08 -22.04 1.25
CA SER A 46 3.45 -22.01 0.70
C SER A 46 4.09 -20.62 0.67
N LEU A 47 3.30 -19.56 0.85
CA LEU A 47 3.80 -18.18 0.88
C LEU A 47 4.16 -17.73 2.30
N HIS A 48 3.74 -18.45 3.34
CA HIS A 48 4.01 -18.06 4.72
C HIS A 48 5.52 -18.03 5.00
N GLN A 49 5.98 -16.97 5.66
CA GLN A 49 7.38 -16.80 6.06
C GLN A 49 7.47 -16.61 7.57
N GLU A 50 8.46 -17.23 8.20
CA GLU A 50 8.86 -16.94 9.57
C GLU A 50 10.24 -16.29 9.56
N LEU A 51 10.30 -15.00 9.87
CA LEU A 51 11.54 -14.21 9.84
C LEU A 51 11.55 -13.28 11.05
N PHE A 52 12.71 -13.15 11.70
CA PHE A 52 12.88 -12.26 12.87
C PHE A 52 11.88 -12.50 14.01
N GLY A 53 11.46 -13.76 14.22
CA GLY A 53 10.44 -14.12 15.21
C GLY A 53 9.02 -13.63 14.87
N LYS A 54 8.75 -13.26 13.61
CA LYS A 54 7.45 -12.81 13.13
C LYS A 54 6.99 -13.67 11.96
N THR A 55 5.68 -13.87 11.89
CA THR A 55 5.02 -14.55 10.77
C THR A 55 4.50 -13.53 9.76
N PHE A 56 4.85 -13.73 8.49
CA PHE A 56 4.34 -12.97 7.35
C PHE A 56 3.44 -13.88 6.52
N SER A 57 2.27 -13.37 6.11
CA SER A 57 1.30 -14.15 5.31
C SER A 57 1.80 -14.44 3.90
N ASN A 58 2.67 -13.59 3.36
CA ASN A 58 3.33 -13.78 2.07
C ASN A 58 4.64 -12.99 2.01
N PRO A 59 5.56 -13.29 1.07
CA PRO A 59 6.87 -12.64 1.00
C PRO A 59 6.84 -11.28 0.25
N VAL A 60 5.67 -10.78 -0.15
CA VAL A 60 5.54 -9.54 -0.94
C VAL A 60 5.19 -8.38 -0.02
N GLY A 61 6.01 -7.32 -0.04
CA GLY A 61 5.79 -6.13 0.76
C GLY A 61 5.86 -4.83 -0.03
N LEU A 62 5.29 -3.78 0.54
CA LEU A 62 5.45 -2.41 0.03
C LEU A 62 6.75 -1.82 0.57
N ALA A 63 7.60 -1.35 -0.34
CA ALA A 63 8.88 -0.71 0.01
C ALA A 63 8.69 0.71 0.59
N ALA A 64 9.68 1.17 1.36
CA ALA A 64 9.75 2.54 1.85
C ALA A 64 9.78 3.57 0.71
N GLY A 65 9.47 4.81 1.05
CA GLY A 65 9.36 5.93 0.11
C GLY A 65 7.96 6.10 -0.46
N PHE A 66 7.15 5.03 -0.51
CA PHE A 66 5.75 5.12 -0.95
C PHE A 66 4.86 5.76 0.11
N ASP A 67 4.81 5.21 1.33
CA ASP A 67 4.06 5.80 2.44
C ASP A 67 5.00 6.44 3.46
N LYS A 68 5.47 7.65 3.13
CA LYS A 68 6.45 8.39 3.95
C LYS A 68 5.95 8.74 5.36
N ASN A 69 4.63 8.77 5.57
CA ASN A 69 4.01 9.28 6.79
C ASN A 69 3.03 8.29 7.43
N ALA A 70 3.14 7.00 7.11
CA ALA A 70 2.30 5.93 7.67
C ALA A 70 0.78 6.18 7.55
N ARG A 71 0.33 6.77 6.44
CA ARG A 71 -1.08 7.17 6.23
C ARG A 71 -1.94 6.10 5.57
N MET A 72 -1.34 5.07 4.98
CA MET A 72 -1.97 4.08 4.11
C MET A 72 -1.72 2.63 4.54
N ILE A 73 -1.13 2.39 5.71
CA ILE A 73 -0.86 1.04 6.22
C ILE A 73 -2.11 0.13 6.16
N PRO A 74 -3.31 0.55 6.61
CA PRO A 74 -4.48 -0.32 6.55
C PRO A 74 -4.90 -0.65 5.12
N PHE A 75 -4.76 0.28 4.17
CA PHE A 75 -5.03 0.01 2.77
C PHE A 75 -4.12 -1.09 2.23
N PHE A 76 -2.81 -0.96 2.41
CA PHE A 76 -1.84 -1.89 1.81
C PHE A 76 -1.90 -3.29 2.43
N LYS A 77 -2.15 -3.40 3.74
CA LYS A 77 -2.40 -4.72 4.36
C LYS A 77 -3.60 -5.43 3.74
N LYS A 78 -4.65 -4.67 3.40
CA LYS A 78 -5.87 -5.20 2.77
C LYS A 78 -5.75 -5.39 1.26
N ALA A 79 -4.81 -4.69 0.63
CA ALA A 79 -4.45 -4.85 -0.76
C ALA A 79 -3.53 -6.07 -1.01
N GLY A 80 -3.31 -6.91 0.00
CA GLY A 80 -2.58 -8.18 -0.13
C GLY A 80 -1.10 -8.14 0.24
N CYS A 81 -0.55 -7.00 0.69
CA CYS A 81 0.84 -6.95 1.13
C CYS A 81 1.04 -7.75 2.44
N GLY A 82 2.00 -8.68 2.44
CA GLY A 82 2.42 -9.41 3.63
C GLY A 82 3.15 -8.53 4.66
N PHE A 83 3.81 -7.47 4.20
CA PHE A 83 4.39 -6.42 5.06
C PHE A 83 4.42 -5.05 4.37
N VAL A 84 4.60 -4.00 5.16
CA VAL A 84 4.69 -2.61 4.68
C VAL A 84 5.84 -1.92 5.39
N GLU A 85 6.79 -1.41 4.62
CA GLU A 85 7.86 -0.56 5.10
C GLU A 85 7.47 0.91 4.91
N VAL A 86 7.37 1.66 6.01
CA VAL A 86 6.96 3.07 6.00
C VAL A 86 8.16 4.02 6.13
N GLY A 87 7.98 5.26 5.70
CA GLY A 87 9.02 6.29 5.74
C GLY A 87 9.62 6.57 4.36
N SER A 88 10.83 7.13 4.27
CA SER A 88 11.74 7.44 5.38
C SER A 88 11.21 8.55 6.29
N VAL A 89 11.40 8.39 7.60
CA VAL A 89 11.07 9.40 8.61
C VAL A 89 12.37 9.98 9.17
N SER A 90 12.41 11.29 9.34
CA SER A 90 13.52 12.01 9.98
C SER A 90 13.10 12.48 11.38
N ALA A 91 14.06 12.66 12.29
CA ALA A 91 13.80 13.11 13.67
C ALA A 91 13.11 14.49 13.75
N LYS A 92 13.24 15.30 12.70
CA LYS A 92 12.56 16.58 12.52
C LYS A 92 11.96 16.63 11.12
N LYS A 93 10.86 17.35 10.95
CA LYS A 93 10.25 17.58 9.63
C LYS A 93 11.25 18.28 8.70
N CYS A 94 11.56 17.65 7.57
CA CYS A 94 12.33 18.28 6.50
C CYS A 94 11.43 19.23 5.69
N LYS A 95 12.01 20.31 5.17
CA LYS A 95 11.33 21.24 4.26
C LYS A 95 11.27 20.65 2.86
#